data_AF-A0AA42NNI0-F1
#
_entry.id   AF-A0AA42NNI0-F1
#
_cell.length_a   1.000
_cell.length_b   1.000
_cell.length_c   1.000
_cell.angle_alpha   90.00
_cell.angle_beta   90.00
_cell.angle_gamma   90.00
#
_symmetry.space_group_name_H-M   'P 1'
#
loop_
_entity.id
_entity.type
_entity.pdbx_description
1 polymer ?
#
loop_
_entity_poly.entity_id
_entity_poly.type
_entity_poly.pdbx_seq_one_letter_code
_entity_poly.pdbx_strand_id
1 'polypeptide(L)'
;MKKRTYTDKAFGETEWLLEQWGWWRMDGMGVPKYISPSYVLMRDNTNCGGGIKAYTLVDDVALVIDAAVARLSVRDEQMGLFVWLYFGAKWPALRIARHHGIGEAKARELIRAGVAWVDGALEKICKAA
;
A
#
# COMPACT_ATOMS: atom_id res chain seq x y z
N MET A 1 9.38 -12.44 -1.71
CA MET A 1 9.54 -10.98 -2.02
C MET A 1 10.47 -10.40 -0.96
N LYS A 2 11.56 -9.71 -1.33
CA LYS A 2 12.45 -9.07 -0.32
C LYS A 2 11.63 -8.07 0.49
N LYS A 3 11.78 -8.08 1.83
CA LYS A 3 11.11 -7.12 2.72
C LYS A 3 11.66 -5.72 2.40
N ARG A 4 10.77 -4.77 2.15
CA ARG A 4 11.14 -3.36 1.90
C ARG A 4 11.70 -2.76 3.20
N THR A 5 12.80 -2.01 3.09
CA THR A 5 13.39 -1.23 4.19
C THR A 5 13.06 0.25 4.01
N TYR A 6 12.86 0.96 5.14
CA TYR A 6 12.36 2.33 5.16
C TYR A 6 13.20 3.30 6.01
N THR A 7 14.11 2.78 6.84
CA THR A 7 14.88 3.55 7.84
C THR A 7 15.76 4.66 7.24
N ASP A 8 16.27 4.48 6.02
CA ASP A 8 17.27 5.40 5.42
C ASP A 8 16.69 6.27 4.30
N LYS A 9 15.37 6.45 4.26
CA LYS A 9 14.67 7.19 3.20
C LYS A 9 14.04 8.46 3.73
N ALA A 10 14.10 9.53 2.93
CA ALA A 10 13.52 10.83 3.27
C ALA A 10 12.02 10.75 3.65
N PHE A 11 11.24 9.93 2.94
CA PHE A 11 9.81 9.67 3.23
C PHE A 11 9.59 8.26 3.79
N GLY A 12 10.56 7.74 4.54
CA GLY A 12 10.54 6.36 5.04
C GLY A 12 9.28 6.01 5.83
N GLU A 13 8.86 6.91 6.72
CA GLU A 13 7.65 6.72 7.53
C GLU A 13 6.38 6.66 6.67
N THR A 14 6.22 7.57 5.72
CA THR A 14 5.07 7.58 4.81
C THR A 14 5.06 6.39 3.86
N GLU A 15 6.22 5.96 3.35
CA GLU A 15 6.31 4.71 2.59
C GLU A 15 5.94 3.49 3.43
N TRP A 16 6.31 3.47 4.72
CA TRP A 16 5.91 2.43 5.65
C TRP A 16 4.40 2.46 5.91
N LEU A 17 3.82 3.63 6.16
CA LEU A 17 2.37 3.80 6.34
C LEU A 17 1.59 3.35 5.11
N LEU A 18 2.03 3.71 3.90
CA LEU A 18 1.43 3.25 2.65
C LEU A 18 1.57 1.73 2.47
N GLU A 19 2.68 1.14 2.91
CA GLU A 19 2.85 -0.32 2.92
C GLU A 19 1.82 -0.98 3.84
N GLN A 20 1.62 -0.44 5.05
CA GLN A 20 0.61 -0.92 6.00
C GLN A 20 -0.81 -0.74 5.46
N TRP A 21 -1.13 0.45 4.93
CA TRP A 21 -2.40 0.75 4.27
C TRP A 21 -2.67 -0.21 3.11
N GLY A 22 -1.65 -0.55 2.31
CA GLY A 22 -1.81 -1.51 1.23
C GLY A 22 -2.14 -2.92 1.70
N TRP A 23 -1.63 -3.34 2.86
CA TRP A 23 -2.04 -4.61 3.48
C TRP A 23 -3.46 -4.53 4.04
N TRP A 24 -3.81 -3.43 4.70
CA TRP A 24 -5.16 -3.16 5.21
C TRP A 24 -6.20 -3.15 4.09
N ARG A 25 -5.91 -2.47 2.98
CA ARG A 25 -6.83 -2.34 1.83
C ARG A 25 -7.07 -3.67 1.10
N MET A 26 -6.12 -4.58 1.20
CA MET A 26 -6.25 -5.94 0.65
C MET A 26 -6.88 -6.92 1.66
N ASP A 27 -7.01 -6.51 2.93
CA ASP A 27 -7.78 -7.27 3.91
C ASP A 27 -9.27 -7.13 3.57
N GLY A 28 -9.98 -8.24 3.52
CA GLY A 28 -11.40 -8.24 3.12
C GLY A 28 -11.70 -8.11 1.62
N MET A 29 -10.71 -8.22 0.70
CA MET A 29 -10.94 -8.22 -0.77
C MET A 29 -11.86 -9.38 -1.26
N GLY A 30 -12.37 -10.23 -0.37
CA GLY A 30 -13.38 -11.24 -0.68
C GLY A 30 -12.89 -12.41 -1.53
N VAL A 31 -11.64 -12.40 -2.01
CA VAL A 31 -11.05 -13.52 -2.76
C VAL A 31 -10.65 -14.62 -1.78
N PRO A 32 -11.27 -15.82 -1.85
CA PRO A 32 -10.84 -16.97 -1.09
C PRO A 32 -9.38 -17.29 -1.37
N LYS A 33 -8.51 -17.08 -0.39
CA LYS A 33 -7.11 -17.56 -0.44
C LYS A 33 -6.98 -19.01 0.04
N TYR A 34 -8.08 -19.64 0.43
CA TYR A 34 -8.08 -21.03 0.86
C TYR A 34 -8.17 -21.95 -0.35
N ILE A 35 -7.30 -22.97 -0.38
CA ILE A 35 -7.28 -24.00 -1.41
C ILE A 35 -8.16 -25.20 -1.00
N SER A 36 -8.46 -25.32 0.30
CA SER A 36 -9.33 -26.37 0.86
C SER A 36 -9.99 -25.93 2.18
N PRO A 37 -11.14 -26.52 2.55
CA PRO A 37 -11.76 -26.30 3.88
C PRO A 37 -10.82 -26.61 5.04
N SER A 38 -10.00 -27.65 4.92
CA SER A 38 -9.02 -28.05 5.94
C SER A 38 -7.95 -26.96 6.17
N TYR A 39 -7.56 -26.23 5.12
CA TYR A 39 -6.60 -25.13 5.25
C TYR A 39 -7.17 -23.98 6.09
N VAL A 40 -8.47 -23.69 5.99
CA VAL A 40 -9.14 -22.67 6.81
C VAL A 40 -9.08 -23.07 8.29
N LEU A 41 -9.46 -24.31 8.61
CA LEU A 41 -9.41 -24.82 9.98
C LEU A 41 -7.99 -24.75 10.55
N MET A 42 -6.97 -25.08 9.77
CA MET A 42 -5.59 -25.05 10.23
C MET A 42 -5.08 -23.61 10.42
N ARG A 43 -5.37 -22.70 9.48
CA ARG A 43 -4.97 -21.28 9.56
C ARG A 43 -5.60 -20.57 10.76
N ASP A 44 -6.88 -20.83 11.01
CA ASP A 44 -7.65 -20.11 12.03
C ASP A 44 -7.38 -20.64 13.44
N ASN A 45 -6.94 -21.91 13.56
CA ASN A 45 -6.69 -22.58 14.84
C ASN A 45 -5.23 -22.90 15.13
N THR A 46 -4.30 -22.55 14.24
CA THR A 46 -2.85 -22.72 14.45
C THR A 46 -2.14 -21.41 14.16
N ASN A 47 -1.11 -21.06 14.94
CA ASN A 47 -0.21 -19.95 14.66
C ASN A 47 0.67 -20.25 13.43
N CYS A 48 0.05 -20.34 12.26
CA CYS A 48 0.76 -20.47 10.99
C CYS A 48 1.26 -19.10 10.54
N GLY A 49 2.58 -18.95 10.38
CA GLY A 49 3.18 -17.76 9.78
C GLY A 49 2.61 -17.50 8.39
N GLY A 50 1.96 -16.35 8.20
CA GLY A 50 1.34 -15.94 6.92
C GLY A 50 -0.18 -15.77 6.98
N GLY A 51 -0.82 -16.12 8.11
CA GLY A 51 -2.26 -15.93 8.34
C GLY A 51 -2.53 -14.87 9.41
N ILE A 52 -3.52 -14.02 9.13
CA ILE A 52 -4.12 -13.02 10.04
C ILE A 52 -3.29 -11.73 10.16
N LYS A 53 -3.57 -10.80 9.24
CA LYS A 53 -3.21 -9.36 9.30
C LYS A 53 -1.70 -9.04 9.36
N ALA A 54 -1.13 -8.71 8.20
CA ALA A 54 0.25 -8.26 8.07
C ALA A 54 0.46 -6.76 8.37
N TYR A 55 -0.51 -6.10 9.01
CA TYR A 55 -0.46 -4.67 9.30
C TYR A 55 -0.75 -4.37 10.77
N THR A 56 -0.12 -3.32 11.29
CA THR A 56 -0.31 -2.83 12.67
C THR A 56 -1.08 -1.51 12.73
N LEU A 57 -1.57 -1.04 11.59
CA LEU A 57 -2.30 0.21 11.45
C LEU A 57 -3.72 0.10 12.03
N VAL A 58 -4.16 1.13 12.74
CA VAL A 58 -5.56 1.27 13.19
C VAL A 58 -6.43 1.71 12.02
N ASP A 59 -7.68 1.23 11.97
CA ASP A 59 -8.61 1.49 10.86
C ASP A 59 -8.82 2.99 10.60
N ASP A 60 -8.93 3.82 11.64
CA ASP A 60 -9.08 5.28 11.48
C ASP A 60 -7.89 5.91 10.74
N VAL A 61 -6.67 5.50 11.08
CA VAL A 61 -5.46 5.96 10.39
C VAL A 61 -5.44 5.44 8.96
N ALA A 62 -5.89 4.19 8.74
CA ALA A 62 -6.01 3.61 7.41
C ALA A 62 -6.99 4.41 6.53
N LEU A 63 -8.13 4.83 7.08
CA LEU A 63 -9.13 5.64 6.38
C LEU A 63 -8.60 7.03 6.03
N VAL A 64 -7.81 7.66 6.91
CA VAL A 64 -7.16 8.94 6.63
C VAL A 64 -6.18 8.82 5.45
N ILE A 65 -5.38 7.76 5.41
CA ILE A 65 -4.46 7.48 4.30
C ILE A 65 -5.25 7.18 3.02
N ASP A 66 -6.32 6.37 3.11
CA ASP A 66 -7.19 6.03 1.98
C ASP A 66 -7.81 7.28 1.35
N ALA A 67 -8.32 8.18 2.18
CA ALA A 67 -8.86 9.46 1.74
C ALA A 67 -7.79 10.33 1.07
N ALA A 68 -6.55 10.34 1.58
CA ALA A 68 -5.45 11.05 0.92
C ALA A 68 -5.15 10.46 -0.46
N VAL A 69 -5.03 9.14 -0.59
CA VAL A 69 -4.78 8.46 -1.87
C VAL A 69 -5.95 8.66 -2.85
N ALA A 70 -7.19 8.65 -2.37
CA ALA A 70 -8.36 8.95 -3.18
C ALA A 70 -8.31 10.37 -3.75
N ARG A 71 -7.96 11.37 -2.93
CA ARG A 71 -7.76 12.75 -3.40
C ARG A 71 -6.60 12.86 -4.40
N LEU A 72 -5.51 12.11 -4.19
CA LEU A 72 -4.41 12.03 -5.17
C LEU A 72 -4.92 11.50 -6.50
N SER A 73 -5.72 10.44 -6.48
CA SER A 73 -6.28 9.79 -7.69
C SER A 73 -7.23 10.72 -8.45
N VAL A 74 -7.98 11.57 -7.76
CA VAL A 74 -8.80 12.62 -8.40
C VAL A 74 -7.95 13.72 -9.02
N ARG A 75 -6.82 14.07 -8.37
CA ARG A 75 -5.92 15.12 -8.85
C ARG A 75 -5.06 14.66 -10.03
N ASP A 76 -4.54 13.44 -9.96
CA ASP A 76 -3.70 12.80 -10.96
C ASP A 76 -3.97 11.28 -10.93
N GLU A 77 -4.76 10.83 -11.90
CA GLU A 77 -5.20 9.43 -11.99
C GLU A 77 -4.01 8.48 -12.12
N GLN A 78 -3.00 8.84 -12.92
CA GLN A 78 -1.83 7.99 -13.15
C GLN A 78 -1.00 7.83 -11.88
N MET A 79 -0.76 8.93 -11.16
CA MET A 79 0.02 8.93 -9.93
C MET A 79 -0.70 8.18 -8.81
N GLY A 80 -2.01 8.41 -8.64
CA GLY A 80 -2.83 7.67 -7.68
C GLY A 80 -2.86 6.17 -7.99
N LEU A 81 -3.03 5.80 -9.26
CA LEU A 81 -2.98 4.41 -9.71
C LEU A 81 -1.62 3.77 -9.42
N PHE A 82 -0.51 4.48 -9.63
CA PHE A 82 0.82 3.93 -9.39
C PHE A 82 1.11 3.70 -7.90
N VAL A 83 0.65 4.60 -7.03
CA VAL A 83 0.70 4.41 -5.57
C VAL A 83 -0.12 3.19 -5.18
N TRP A 84 -1.35 3.06 -5.70
CA TRP A 84 -2.20 1.88 -5.47
C TRP A 84 -1.55 0.58 -5.94
N LEU A 85 -1.04 0.52 -7.17
CA LEU A 85 -0.41 -0.68 -7.72
C LEU A 85 0.84 -1.07 -6.93
N TYR A 86 1.64 -0.08 -6.52
CA TYR A 86 2.91 -0.33 -5.84
C TYR A 86 2.75 -0.74 -4.38
N PHE A 87 1.84 -0.10 -3.65
CA PHE A 87 1.64 -0.34 -2.22
C PHE A 87 0.45 -1.25 -1.90
N GLY A 88 -0.68 -1.11 -2.59
CA GLY A 88 -1.87 -1.95 -2.43
C GLY A 88 -1.70 -3.31 -3.10
N ALA A 89 -1.60 -3.32 -4.43
CA ALA A 89 -1.48 -4.57 -5.21
C ALA A 89 -0.09 -5.23 -5.10
N LYS A 90 0.87 -4.57 -4.44
CA LYS A 90 2.27 -5.03 -4.25
C LYS A 90 3.02 -5.30 -5.55
N TRP A 91 2.70 -4.60 -6.63
CA TRP A 91 3.41 -4.75 -7.90
C TRP A 91 4.83 -4.14 -7.80
N PRO A 92 5.87 -4.84 -8.29
CA PRO A 92 7.18 -4.23 -8.47
C PRO A 92 7.11 -3.05 -9.45
N ALA A 93 7.92 -2.01 -9.24
CA ALA A 93 7.96 -0.83 -10.12
C ALA A 93 8.25 -1.21 -11.59
N LEU A 94 9.10 -2.21 -11.82
CA LEU A 94 9.36 -2.75 -13.16
C LEU A 94 8.09 -3.33 -13.83
N ARG A 95 7.22 -3.98 -13.07
CA ARG A 95 5.95 -4.51 -13.59
C ARG A 95 5.01 -3.37 -13.98
N ILE A 96 4.91 -2.35 -13.12
CA ILE A 96 4.10 -1.15 -13.38
C ILE A 96 4.61 -0.47 -14.66
N ALA A 97 5.92 -0.24 -14.76
CA ALA A 97 6.56 0.39 -15.90
C ALA A 97 6.25 -0.33 -17.22
N ARG A 98 6.39 -1.67 -17.25
CA ARG A 98 6.06 -2.50 -18.42
C ARG A 98 4.57 -2.46 -18.77
N HIS A 99 3.70 -2.51 -17.76
CA HIS A 99 2.25 -2.49 -17.97
C HIS A 99 1.78 -1.17 -18.60
N HIS A 100 2.43 -0.05 -18.26
CA HIS A 100 2.09 1.28 -18.76
C HIS A 100 3.00 1.77 -19.90
N GLY A 101 3.90 0.93 -20.44
CA GLY A 101 4.76 1.29 -21.57
C GLY A 101 5.78 2.40 -21.27
N ILE A 102 6.21 2.57 -20.02
CA ILE A 102 7.17 3.60 -19.60
C ILE A 102 8.47 3.00 -19.05
N GLY A 103 9.50 3.83 -18.88
CA GLY A 103 10.75 3.43 -18.22
C GLY A 103 10.57 3.20 -16.70
N GLU A 104 11.29 2.23 -16.13
CA GLU A 104 11.23 1.94 -14.69
C GLU A 104 11.62 3.15 -13.83
N ALA A 105 12.63 3.93 -14.26
CA ALA A 105 13.02 5.16 -13.59
C ALA A 105 11.84 6.14 -13.48
N LYS A 106 11.06 6.30 -14.56
CA LYS A 106 9.89 7.18 -14.58
C LYS A 106 8.77 6.66 -13.68
N ALA A 107 8.54 5.35 -13.66
CA ALA A 107 7.58 4.75 -12.74
C ALA A 107 7.97 4.99 -11.27
N ARG A 108 9.25 4.81 -10.91
CA ARG A 108 9.75 5.08 -9.56
C ARG A 108 9.66 6.56 -9.19
N GLU A 109 9.92 7.46 -10.14
CA GLU A 109 9.78 8.91 -9.96
C GLU A 109 8.32 9.28 -9.64
N LEU A 110 7.35 8.79 -10.42
CA LEU A 110 5.92 9.04 -10.17
C LEU A 110 5.46 8.45 -8.84
N ILE A 111 5.92 7.25 -8.47
CA ILE A 111 5.63 6.66 -7.16
C ILE A 111 6.17 7.55 -6.04
N ARG A 112 7.42 8.02 -6.13
CA ARG A 112 8.03 8.91 -5.14
C ARG A 112 7.32 10.26 -5.06
N ALA A 113 6.91 10.82 -6.19
CA ALA A 113 6.12 12.05 -6.23
C ALA A 113 4.76 11.86 -5.54
N GLY A 114 4.11 10.71 -5.78
CA GLY A 114 2.87 10.34 -5.10
C GLY A 114 3.05 10.19 -3.58
N VAL A 115 4.12 9.53 -3.14
CA VAL A 115 4.48 9.42 -1.71
C VAL A 115 4.66 10.81 -1.09
N ALA A 116 5.43 11.69 -1.73
CA ALA A 116 5.67 13.05 -1.23
C ALA A 116 4.38 13.89 -1.18
N TRP A 117 3.47 13.70 -2.13
CA TRP A 117 2.17 14.37 -2.11
C TRP A 117 1.31 13.87 -0.94
N VAL A 118 1.26 12.55 -0.71
CA VAL A 118 0.52 11.95 0.41
C VAL A 118 1.09 12.44 1.74
N ASP A 119 2.41 12.46 1.88
CA ASP A 119 3.11 12.98 3.07
C ASP A 119 2.64 14.39 3.44
N GLY A 120 2.73 15.33 2.50
CA GLY A 120 2.26 16.71 2.70
C GLY A 120 0.74 16.83 2.88
N ALA A 121 -0.04 15.86 2.38
CA ALA A 121 -1.47 15.82 2.59
C ALA A 121 -1.84 15.32 4.00
N LEU A 122 -1.10 14.35 4.54
CA LEU A 122 -1.26 13.85 5.89
C LEU A 122 -0.85 14.91 6.93
N GLU A 123 0.24 15.64 6.66
CA GLU A 123 0.68 16.73 7.54
C GLU A 123 -0.42 17.80 7.71
N LYS A 124 -1.13 18.14 6.64
CA LYS A 124 -2.25 19.10 6.67
C LYS A 124 -3.46 18.59 7.46
N ILE A 125 -3.77 17.30 7.35
CA ILE A 125 -4.88 16.70 8.08
C ILE A 125 -4.56 16.67 9.58
N CYS A 126 -3.32 16.30 9.93
CA CYS A 126 -2.86 16.29 11.32
C CYS A 126 -2.88 17.70 11.94
N LYS A 127 -2.51 18.74 11.18
CA LYS A 127 -2.57 20.14 11.64
C LYS A 127 -3.98 20.73 11.75
N ALA A 128 -4.98 20.11 11.13
CA ALA A 128 -6.37 20.59 11.12
C ALA A 128 -7.26 19.91 12.18
N ALA A 129 -6.77 18.85 12.80
CA ALA A 129 -7.40 18.13 13.91
C ALA A 129 -6.97 18.73 15.26
#